data_AF-A0A842UUY3-F1
#
_entry.id   AF-A0A842UUY3-F1
#
_cell.length_a   1.000
_cell.length_b   1.000
_cell.length_c   1.000
_cell.angle_alpha   90.00
_cell.angle_beta   90.00
_cell.angle_gamma   90.00
#
_symmetry.space_group_name_H-M   'P 1'
#
loop_
_entity.id
_entity.type
_entity.pdbx_description
1 polymer ?
#
loop_
_entity_poly.entity_id
_entity_poly.type
_entity_poly.pdbx_seq_one_letter_code
_entity_poly.pdbx_strand_id
1 'polypeptide(L)'
;MGFFSFLDPALNFIFGPLLSLPAFWAILIMSFLISLIIVLIYKFATNQNLMKQLKDEIKTLQKQAKELKHEPEKAMAVQKKAMQTNMKYMMQSMKATLLTFIPIIIIFGWLQGHFAFMPILPDQDFTMTLDFEDGAKGNVSVSVPEGIEVIGDKSRTVEDSQVIFGFRGKKGVYDSPPVEFSFDDKEYEKEVIITSGKEYVEPVKRISDDNIESITTSNEKNVVMNLFGWKLGWLGSYIIFALVFSLALRKLMKVY
;
A
#
# COMPACT_ATOMS: atom_id res chain seq x y z
N MET A 1 -12.37 7.15 -5.30
CA MET A 1 -12.43 6.70 -3.88
C MET A 1 -12.03 5.22 -3.76
N GLY A 2 -11.22 4.86 -2.76
CA GLY A 2 -10.76 3.47 -2.56
C GLY A 2 -11.85 2.53 -2.00
N PHE A 3 -11.63 1.22 -2.11
CA PHE A 3 -12.57 0.14 -1.73
C PHE A 3 -13.07 0.19 -0.27
N PHE A 4 -12.36 0.89 0.63
CA PHE A 4 -12.71 1.00 2.05
C PHE A 4 -13.11 2.42 2.48
N SER A 5 -13.50 3.30 1.53
CA SER A 5 -13.83 4.70 1.83
C SER A 5 -14.93 4.88 2.89
N PHE A 6 -15.82 3.90 3.04
CA PHE A 6 -16.85 3.90 4.10
C PHE A 6 -16.28 3.83 5.53
N LEU A 7 -15.04 3.34 5.70
CA LEU A 7 -14.35 3.29 7.00
C LEU A 7 -13.53 4.54 7.30
N ASP A 8 -13.33 5.42 6.31
CA ASP A 8 -12.50 6.62 6.46
C ASP A 8 -12.93 7.51 7.63
N PRO A 9 -14.23 7.73 7.93
CA PRO A 9 -14.62 8.53 9.10
C PRO A 9 -14.12 7.94 10.43
N ALA A 10 -14.23 6.63 10.60
CA ALA A 10 -13.79 5.95 11.82
C ALA A 10 -12.26 5.94 11.91
N LEU A 11 -11.56 5.70 10.80
CA LEU A 11 -10.11 5.70 10.76
C LEU A 11 -9.56 7.12 10.97
N ASN A 12 -10.20 8.15 10.43
CA ASN A 12 -9.83 9.55 10.64
C ASN A 12 -10.08 10.00 12.07
N PHE A 13 -11.11 9.49 12.75
CA PHE A 13 -11.31 9.77 14.17
C PHE A 13 -10.13 9.27 15.03
N ILE A 14 -9.60 8.08 14.71
CA ILE A 14 -8.53 7.44 15.48
C ILE A 14 -7.14 7.94 15.05
N PHE A 15 -6.89 8.00 13.74
CA PHE A 15 -5.58 8.24 13.14
C PHE A 15 -5.42 9.64 12.54
N GLY A 16 -6.48 10.43 12.44
CA GLY A 16 -6.44 11.81 11.94
C GLY A 16 -5.40 12.69 12.62
N PRO A 17 -5.17 12.62 13.95
CA PRO A 17 -4.10 13.38 14.60
C PRO A 17 -2.70 13.11 14.02
N LEU A 18 -2.44 11.91 13.48
CA LEU A 18 -1.16 11.56 12.84
C LEU A 18 -0.95 12.30 11.51
N LEU A 19 -2.02 12.77 10.86
CA LEU A 19 -1.92 13.53 9.62
C LEU A 19 -1.23 14.88 9.84
N SER A 20 -1.23 15.42 11.06
CA SER A 20 -0.50 16.64 11.40
C SER A 20 1.02 16.45 11.53
N LEU A 21 1.49 15.21 11.71
CA LEU A 21 2.90 14.90 11.95
C LEU A 21 3.69 14.76 10.64
N PRO A 22 5.01 14.99 10.64
CA PRO A 22 5.87 14.60 9.52
C PRO A 22 5.72 13.10 9.21
N ALA A 23 5.81 12.74 7.93
CA ALA A 23 5.55 11.37 7.46
C ALA A 23 6.37 10.31 8.22
N PHE A 24 7.64 10.62 8.52
CA PHE A 24 8.52 9.76 9.32
C PHE A 24 7.89 9.36 10.67
N TRP A 25 7.44 10.34 11.46
CA TRP A 25 6.89 10.09 12.79
C TRP A 25 5.54 9.38 12.75
N ALA A 26 4.69 9.77 11.80
CA ALA A 26 3.40 9.11 11.60
C ALA A 26 3.60 7.62 11.29
N ILE A 27 4.48 7.28 10.35
CA ILE A 27 4.76 5.89 9.98
C ILE A 27 5.45 5.13 11.12
N LEU A 28 6.37 5.75 11.86
CA LEU A 28 7.00 5.12 13.02
C LEU A 28 5.97 4.68 14.08
N ILE A 29 5.06 5.60 14.44
CA ILE A 29 3.99 5.31 15.42
C ILE A 29 3.06 4.23 14.88
N MET A 30 2.64 4.34 13.62
CA MET A 30 1.76 3.36 12.99
C MET A 30 2.40 1.97 12.93
N SER A 31 3.68 1.87 12.56
CA SER A 31 4.42 0.62 12.58
C SER A 31 4.45 -0.03 13.96
N PHE A 32 4.62 0.77 15.02
CA PHE A 32 4.57 0.27 16.39
C PHE A 32 3.17 -0.25 16.75
N LEU A 33 2.11 0.55 16.51
CA LEU A 33 0.73 0.17 16.82
C LEU A 33 0.29 -1.08 16.07
N ILE A 34 0.56 -1.16 14.77
CA ILE A 34 0.24 -2.32 13.94
C ILE A 34 1.02 -3.55 14.45
N SER A 35 2.31 -3.40 14.74
CA SER A 35 3.12 -4.52 15.29
C SER A 35 2.59 -4.98 16.64
N LEU A 36 2.15 -4.07 17.50
CA LEU A 36 1.55 -4.37 18.79
C LEU A 36 0.25 -5.16 18.62
N ILE A 37 -0.66 -4.69 17.76
CA ILE A 37 -1.92 -5.38 17.45
C ILE A 37 -1.64 -6.78 16.91
N ILE A 38 -0.71 -6.93 15.95
CA ILE A 38 -0.35 -8.23 15.38
C ILE A 38 0.16 -9.18 16.45
N VAL A 39 1.08 -8.72 17.31
CA VAL A 39 1.65 -9.60 18.35
C VAL A 39 0.61 -9.95 19.41
N LEU A 40 -0.29 -9.04 19.78
CA LEU A 40 -1.39 -9.32 20.70
C LEU A 40 -2.35 -10.35 20.10
N ILE A 41 -2.82 -10.14 18.86
CA ILE A 41 -3.70 -11.11 18.18
C ILE A 41 -3.02 -12.46 18.08
N TYR A 42 -1.75 -12.50 17.65
CA TYR A 42 -1.00 -13.75 17.55
C TYR A 42 -0.89 -14.45 18.89
N LYS A 43 -0.65 -13.71 19.97
CA LYS A 43 -0.57 -14.24 21.33
C LYS A 43 -1.87 -14.90 21.78
N PHE A 44 -3.01 -14.27 21.52
CA PHE A 44 -4.32 -14.76 21.97
C PHE A 44 -4.94 -15.79 21.02
N ALA A 45 -4.67 -15.71 19.72
CA ALA A 45 -5.23 -16.60 18.72
C ALA A 45 -4.46 -17.93 18.56
N THR A 46 -3.27 -18.05 19.15
CA THR A 46 -2.46 -19.28 19.09
C THR A 46 -2.15 -19.82 20.49
N ASN A 47 -2.08 -21.16 20.61
CA ASN A 47 -1.69 -21.80 21.87
C ASN A 47 -0.17 -21.68 22.06
N GLN A 48 0.27 -20.69 22.85
CA GLN A 48 1.69 -20.39 23.05
C GLN A 48 2.51 -21.59 23.59
N ASN A 49 1.92 -22.43 24.45
CA ASN A 49 2.60 -23.61 24.99
C ASN A 49 2.85 -24.63 23.88
N LEU A 50 1.82 -24.92 23.09
CA LEU A 50 1.94 -25.81 21.94
C LEU A 50 2.92 -25.26 20.89
N MET A 51 2.88 -23.95 20.62
CA MET A 51 3.80 -23.30 19.67
C MET A 51 5.26 -23.45 20.11
N LYS A 52 5.53 -23.22 21.40
CA LYS A 52 6.86 -23.42 21.98
C LYS A 52 7.31 -24.88 21.86
N GLN A 53 6.45 -25.83 22.24
CA GLN A 53 6.74 -27.27 22.14
C GLN A 53 7.07 -27.69 20.70
N LEU A 54 6.25 -27.30 19.73
CA LEU A 54 6.47 -27.61 18.31
C LEU A 54 7.77 -27.00 17.80
N LYS A 55 8.10 -25.77 18.21
CA LYS A 55 9.34 -25.08 17.81
C LYS A 55 10.59 -25.78 18.38
N ASP A 56 10.53 -26.24 19.62
CA ASP A 56 11.61 -26.98 20.26
C ASP A 56 11.76 -28.39 19.67
N GLU A 57 10.66 -29.07 19.33
CA GLU A 57 10.68 -30.35 18.62
C GLU A 57 11.30 -30.19 17.21
N ILE A 58 10.91 -29.16 16.45
CA ILE A 58 11.48 -28.86 15.13
C ILE A 58 13.01 -28.67 15.23
N LYS A 59 13.50 -27.89 16.21
CA LYS A 59 14.95 -27.71 16.42
C LYS A 59 15.66 -29.03 16.74
N THR A 60 15.03 -29.87 17.55
CA THR A 60 15.57 -31.18 17.92
C THR A 60 15.67 -32.10 16.70
N LEU A 61 14.61 -32.18 15.90
CA LEU A 61 14.58 -32.98 14.67
C LEU A 61 15.59 -32.46 13.63
N GLN A 62 15.75 -31.14 13.51
CA GLN A 62 16.77 -30.53 12.64
C GLN A 62 18.20 -30.91 13.08
N LYS A 63 18.46 -31.00 14.38
CA LYS A 63 19.77 -31.45 14.90
C LYS A 63 20.00 -32.93 14.62
N GLN A 64 19.02 -33.78 14.89
CA GLN A 64 19.07 -35.22 14.61
C GLN A 64 19.30 -35.51 13.12
N ALA A 65 18.61 -34.79 12.23
CA ALA A 65 18.82 -34.93 10.79
C ALA A 65 20.25 -34.55 10.36
N LYS A 66 20.90 -33.58 11.04
CA LYS A 66 22.30 -33.22 10.79
C LYS A 66 23.29 -34.26 11.32
N GLU A 67 22.95 -34.96 12.40
CA GLU A 67 23.77 -36.04 12.97
C GLU A 67 23.69 -37.30 12.09
N LEU A 68 22.52 -37.59 11.52
CA LEU A 68 22.26 -38.74 10.66
C LEU A 68 22.67 -38.52 9.19
N LYS A 69 23.53 -37.55 8.88
CA LYS A 69 23.95 -37.21 7.50
C LYS A 69 24.50 -38.40 6.71
N HIS A 70 25.09 -39.38 7.39
CA HIS A 70 25.67 -40.58 6.80
C HIS A 70 24.68 -41.76 6.70
N GLU A 71 23.46 -41.60 7.20
CA GLU A 71 22.41 -42.62 7.23
C GLU A 71 21.15 -42.10 6.50
N PRO A 72 21.13 -42.12 5.15
CA PRO A 72 20.14 -41.39 4.34
C PRO A 72 18.69 -41.82 4.62
N GLU A 73 18.42 -43.10 4.82
CA GLU A 73 17.07 -43.58 5.13
C GLU A 73 16.55 -43.07 6.49
N LYS A 74 17.39 -43.11 7.53
CA LYS A 74 17.03 -42.60 8.86
C LYS A 74 16.92 -41.08 8.87
N ALA A 75 17.83 -40.38 8.17
CA ALA A 75 17.76 -38.95 7.98
C ALA A 75 16.46 -38.52 7.29
N MET A 76 16.02 -39.25 6.25
CA MET A 76 14.78 -38.99 5.53
C MET A 76 13.55 -39.18 6.45
N ALA A 77 13.54 -40.22 7.29
CA ALA A 77 12.47 -40.43 8.26
C ALA A 77 12.36 -39.26 9.28
N VAL A 78 13.50 -38.80 9.81
CA VAL A 78 13.56 -37.63 10.72
C VAL A 78 13.11 -36.37 10.01
N GLN A 79 13.51 -36.16 8.75
CA GLN A 79 13.08 -35.03 7.95
C GLN A 79 11.57 -35.03 7.69
N LYS A 80 10.98 -36.20 7.39
CA LYS A 80 9.53 -36.35 7.24
C LYS A 80 8.79 -35.98 8.53
N LYS A 81 9.29 -36.41 9.68
CA LYS A 81 8.74 -36.00 10.98
C LYS A 81 8.88 -34.49 11.21
N ALA A 82 10.05 -33.91 10.90
CA ALA A 82 10.27 -32.47 10.99
C ALA A 82 9.30 -31.67 10.13
N MET A 83 9.03 -32.14 8.90
CA MET A 83 8.06 -31.54 8.00
C MET A 83 6.64 -31.61 8.58
N GLN A 84 6.22 -32.76 9.12
CA GLN A 84 4.90 -32.89 9.77
C GLN A 84 4.75 -31.98 10.99
N THR A 85 5.77 -31.89 11.85
CA THR A 85 5.77 -30.98 13.00
C THR A 85 5.75 -29.51 12.55
N ASN A 86 6.51 -29.17 11.50
CA ASN A 86 6.51 -27.83 10.91
C ASN A 86 5.15 -27.48 10.29
N MET A 87 4.46 -28.43 9.65
CA MET A 87 3.09 -28.24 9.16
C MET A 87 2.12 -27.97 10.30
N LYS A 88 2.18 -28.73 11.40
CA LYS A 88 1.35 -28.47 12.59
C LYS A 88 1.59 -27.07 13.15
N TYR A 89 2.86 -26.66 13.25
CA TYR A 89 3.24 -25.31 13.68
C TYR A 89 2.68 -24.23 12.73
N MET A 90 2.81 -24.44 11.42
CA MET A 90 2.29 -23.53 10.40
C MET A 90 0.77 -23.42 10.45
N MET A 91 0.04 -24.52 10.63
CA MET A 91 -1.43 -24.47 10.74
C MET A 91 -1.89 -23.64 11.94
N GLN A 92 -1.17 -23.74 13.07
CA GLN A 92 -1.45 -22.90 14.24
C GLN A 92 -1.16 -21.42 13.95
N SER A 93 -0.03 -21.12 13.29
CA SER A 93 0.32 -19.74 12.97
C SER A 93 -0.59 -19.12 11.90
N MET A 94 -1.04 -19.90 10.91
CA MET A 94 -1.88 -19.43 9.82
C MET A 94 -3.23 -18.89 10.29
N LYS A 95 -3.83 -19.51 11.33
CA LYS A 95 -5.07 -19.00 11.92
C LYS A 95 -4.92 -17.56 12.42
N ALA A 96 -3.84 -17.29 13.15
CA ALA A 96 -3.55 -15.94 13.61
C ALA A 96 -3.22 -15.00 12.46
N THR A 97 -2.45 -15.45 11.45
CA THR A 97 -2.14 -14.63 10.28
C THR A 97 -3.41 -14.18 9.54
N LEU A 98 -4.34 -15.10 9.26
CA LEU A 98 -5.61 -14.78 8.61
C LEU A 98 -6.44 -13.79 9.43
N LEU A 99 -6.48 -13.97 10.75
CA LEU A 99 -7.16 -13.04 11.66
C LEU A 99 -6.53 -11.64 11.65
N THR A 100 -5.19 -11.55 11.56
CA THR A 100 -4.50 -10.26 11.46
C THR A 100 -4.60 -9.61 10.08
N PHE A 101 -4.92 -10.36 9.04
CA PHE A 101 -4.90 -9.84 7.66
C PHE A 101 -5.98 -8.78 7.43
N ILE A 102 -7.18 -8.99 7.99
CA ILE A 102 -8.32 -8.07 7.89
C ILE A 102 -7.99 -6.66 8.45
N PRO A 103 -7.56 -6.51 9.72
CA PRO A 103 -7.23 -5.20 10.25
C PRO A 103 -6.02 -4.56 9.56
N ILE A 104 -5.05 -5.36 9.10
CA ILE A 104 -3.89 -4.84 8.34
C ILE A 104 -4.34 -4.20 7.03
N ILE A 105 -5.19 -4.87 6.23
CA ILE A 105 -5.67 -4.34 4.95
C ILE A 105 -6.37 -3.00 5.15
N ILE A 106 -7.25 -2.91 6.17
CA ILE A 106 -7.99 -1.68 6.46
C ILE A 106 -7.03 -0.53 6.77
N ILE A 107 -6.06 -0.76 7.66
CA ILE A 107 -5.07 0.27 8.04
C ILE A 107 -4.16 0.62 6.85
N PHE A 108 -3.78 -0.35 6.03
CA PHE A 108 -2.90 -0.13 4.88
C PHE A 108 -3.61 0.62 3.76
N GLY A 109 -4.89 0.36 3.51
CA GLY A 109 -5.70 1.16 2.58
C GLY A 109 -5.72 2.62 2.98
N TRP A 110 -5.92 2.89 4.29
CA TRP A 110 -5.87 4.25 4.81
C TRP A 110 -4.48 4.89 4.70
N LEU A 111 -3.41 4.17 5.05
CA LEU A 111 -2.03 4.66 4.90
C LEU A 111 -1.70 4.96 3.44
N GLN A 112 -2.14 4.11 2.51
CA GLN A 112 -1.97 4.29 1.08
C GLN A 112 -2.71 5.52 0.55
N GLY A 113 -3.83 5.91 1.14
CA GLY A 113 -4.59 7.12 0.78
C GLY A 113 -4.03 8.43 1.35
N HIS A 114 -3.12 8.39 2.34
CA HIS A 114 -2.64 9.59 3.03
C HIS A 114 -1.11 9.77 3.05
N PHE A 115 -0.33 8.70 2.81
CA PHE A 115 1.12 8.71 2.95
C PHE A 115 1.88 8.11 1.76
N ALA A 116 1.21 7.70 0.69
CA ALA A 116 1.85 7.19 -0.52
C ALA A 116 2.37 8.31 -1.43
N PHE A 117 1.61 9.39 -1.55
CA PHE A 117 1.92 10.49 -2.45
C PHE A 117 1.91 11.83 -1.73
N MET A 118 2.56 12.82 -2.34
CA MET A 118 2.43 14.21 -1.96
C MET A 118 1.19 14.81 -2.64
N PRO A 119 0.44 15.67 -1.94
CA PRO A 119 -0.70 16.36 -2.53
C PRO A 119 -0.21 17.35 -3.59
N ILE A 120 -1.12 17.74 -4.48
CA ILE A 120 -0.88 18.85 -5.40
C ILE A 120 -1.14 20.15 -4.63
N LEU A 121 -0.15 21.02 -4.55
CA LEU A 121 -0.29 22.30 -3.86
C LEU A 121 -1.08 23.31 -4.72
N PRO A 122 -1.77 24.28 -4.10
CA PRO A 122 -2.40 25.37 -4.84
C PRO A 122 -1.38 26.12 -5.71
N ASP A 123 -1.79 26.44 -6.94
CA ASP A 123 -0.99 27.12 -7.95
C ASP A 123 0.27 26.36 -8.44
N GLN A 124 0.44 25.10 -8.02
CA GLN A 124 1.46 24.20 -8.54
C GLN A 124 1.02 23.64 -9.91
N ASP A 125 1.97 23.58 -10.83
CA ASP A 125 1.77 22.88 -12.10
C ASP A 125 1.75 21.37 -11.88
N PHE A 126 0.77 20.70 -12.48
CA PHE A 126 0.67 19.25 -12.51
C PHE A 126 0.22 18.80 -13.90
N THR A 127 0.42 17.52 -14.19
CA THR A 127 -0.04 16.93 -15.45
C THR A 127 -1.01 15.79 -15.20
N MET A 128 -1.88 15.55 -16.18
CA MET A 128 -2.58 14.29 -16.33
C MET A 128 -2.16 13.65 -17.64
N THR A 129 -1.73 12.40 -17.56
CA THR A 129 -1.34 11.57 -18.70
C THR A 129 -2.45 10.57 -18.96
N LEU A 130 -2.94 10.54 -20.20
CA LEU A 130 -3.83 9.50 -20.69
C LEU A 130 -2.96 8.47 -21.39
N ASP A 131 -2.99 7.24 -20.89
CA ASP A 131 -2.38 6.08 -21.54
C ASP A 131 -3.43 5.40 -22.41
N PHE A 132 -3.17 5.31 -23.71
CA PHE A 132 -4.05 4.72 -24.70
C PHE A 132 -3.63 3.29 -25.01
N GLU A 133 -4.61 2.46 -25.35
CA GLU A 133 -4.39 1.11 -25.88
C GLU A 133 -3.63 1.18 -27.21
N ASP A 134 -2.88 0.12 -27.53
CA ASP A 134 -2.04 0.05 -28.72
C ASP A 134 -2.85 0.29 -30.02
N GLY A 135 -2.48 1.32 -30.77
CA GLY A 135 -3.06 1.63 -32.07
C GLY A 135 -4.24 2.60 -32.05
N ALA A 136 -4.61 3.14 -30.88
CA ALA A 136 -5.58 4.23 -30.78
C ALA A 136 -5.12 5.47 -31.58
N LYS A 137 -6.03 6.05 -32.36
CA LYS A 137 -5.78 7.26 -33.16
C LYS A 137 -6.97 8.19 -33.07
N GLY A 138 -6.68 9.48 -32.92
CA GLY A 138 -7.71 10.51 -32.87
C GLY A 138 -7.23 11.75 -32.15
N ASN A 139 -8.15 12.67 -31.90
CA ASN A 139 -7.91 13.85 -31.10
C ASN A 139 -8.60 13.68 -29.76
N VAL A 140 -7.87 13.95 -28.68
CA VAL A 140 -8.43 14.10 -27.36
C VAL A 140 -8.58 15.58 -27.04
N SER A 141 -9.67 15.94 -26.39
CA SER A 141 -9.89 17.29 -25.86
C SER A 141 -10.12 17.24 -24.35
N VAL A 142 -9.82 18.33 -23.65
CA VAL A 142 -9.99 18.43 -22.20
C VAL A 142 -10.91 19.59 -21.84
N SER A 143 -11.83 19.32 -20.91
CA SER A 143 -12.66 20.27 -20.20
C SER A 143 -12.29 20.27 -18.72
N VAL A 144 -12.30 21.43 -18.08
CA VAL A 144 -11.87 21.60 -16.68
C VAL A 144 -12.94 22.34 -15.89
N PRO A 145 -13.11 22.01 -14.60
CA PRO A 145 -14.03 22.71 -13.71
C PRO A 145 -13.53 24.12 -13.36
N GLU A 146 -14.42 24.97 -12.82
CA GLU A 146 -14.05 26.30 -12.35
C GLU A 146 -12.95 26.22 -11.29
N GLY A 147 -11.86 26.99 -11.48
CA GLY A 147 -10.71 27.01 -10.58
C GLY A 147 -9.52 26.14 -11.01
N ILE A 148 -9.64 25.39 -12.12
CA ILE A 148 -8.53 24.75 -12.83
C ILE A 148 -8.36 25.41 -14.20
N GLU A 149 -7.11 25.64 -14.59
CA GLU A 149 -6.70 26.17 -15.88
C GLU A 149 -5.85 25.13 -16.63
N VAL A 150 -6.06 25.02 -17.94
CA VAL A 150 -5.25 24.19 -18.83
C VAL A 150 -4.04 24.98 -19.30
N ILE A 151 -2.84 24.40 -19.17
CA ILE A 151 -1.59 24.98 -19.65
C ILE A 151 -1.37 24.55 -21.10
N GLY A 152 -1.54 25.49 -22.03
CA GLY A 152 -1.40 25.26 -23.47
C GLY A 152 -2.70 24.83 -24.13
N ASP A 153 -2.60 24.01 -25.18
CA ASP A 153 -3.75 23.62 -26.00
C ASP A 153 -4.68 22.64 -25.27
N LYS A 154 -5.99 22.88 -25.41
CA LYS A 154 -7.06 22.04 -24.86
C LYS A 154 -7.39 20.82 -25.72
N SER A 155 -6.75 20.66 -26.88
CA SER A 155 -6.90 19.47 -27.71
C SER A 155 -5.55 19.05 -28.28
N ARG A 156 -5.31 17.74 -28.32
CA ARG A 156 -4.06 17.13 -28.77
C ARG A 156 -4.37 15.85 -29.55
N THR A 157 -3.51 15.52 -30.50
CA THR A 157 -3.59 14.27 -31.27
C THR A 157 -2.86 13.16 -30.53
N VAL A 158 -3.39 11.94 -30.60
CA VAL A 158 -2.74 10.74 -30.07
C VAL A 158 -1.64 10.30 -31.05
N GLU A 159 -0.37 10.47 -30.67
CA GLU A 159 0.80 10.10 -31.49
C GLU A 159 1.59 8.91 -30.92
N ASP A 160 1.88 8.90 -29.61
CA ASP A 160 2.79 7.93 -28.96
C ASP A 160 2.08 7.05 -27.90
N SER A 161 0.81 6.66 -28.13
CA SER A 161 -0.05 5.98 -27.14
C SER A 161 -0.20 6.71 -25.79
N GLN A 162 0.28 7.95 -25.70
CA GLN A 162 0.15 8.80 -24.53
C GLN A 162 -0.21 10.22 -24.96
N VAL A 163 -1.11 10.84 -24.21
CA VAL A 163 -1.34 12.28 -24.30
C VAL A 163 -1.23 12.90 -22.92
N ILE A 164 -0.43 13.97 -22.83
CA ILE A 164 -0.17 14.67 -21.58
C ILE A 164 -0.82 16.05 -21.66
N PHE A 165 -1.66 16.37 -20.68
CA PHE A 165 -2.18 17.72 -20.46
C PHE A 165 -1.56 18.33 -19.20
N GLY A 166 -1.19 19.61 -19.28
CA GLY A 166 -0.70 20.39 -18.14
C GLY A 166 -1.83 21.22 -17.54
N PHE A 167 -1.80 21.37 -16.23
CA PHE A 167 -2.83 22.07 -15.46
C PHE A 167 -2.21 22.89 -14.33
N ARG A 168 -2.92 23.95 -13.95
CA ARG A 168 -2.69 24.72 -12.72
C ARG A 168 -4.05 25.00 -12.09
N GLY A 169 -4.18 24.93 -10.77
CA GLY A 169 -5.46 25.17 -10.13
C GLY A 169 -5.37 25.73 -8.73
N LYS A 170 -6.49 26.27 -8.26
CA LYS A 170 -6.66 26.79 -6.90
C LYS A 170 -6.93 25.66 -5.91
N LYS A 171 -6.88 25.98 -4.61
CA LYS A 171 -7.24 25.03 -3.56
C LYS A 171 -8.70 24.60 -3.74
N GLY A 172 -8.94 23.30 -3.85
CA GLY A 172 -10.27 22.76 -4.10
C GLY A 172 -10.29 21.23 -4.16
N VAL A 173 -11.47 20.67 -3.95
CA VAL A 173 -11.80 19.28 -4.27
C VAL A 173 -12.60 19.33 -5.57
N TYR A 174 -12.06 18.71 -6.63
CA TYR A 174 -12.62 18.73 -7.97
C TYR A 174 -13.12 17.33 -8.33
N ASP A 175 -14.24 16.96 -7.72
CA ASP A 175 -14.95 15.69 -7.93
C ASP A 175 -16.32 15.88 -8.61
N SER A 176 -16.95 17.06 -8.45
CA SER A 176 -18.19 17.42 -9.12
C SER A 176 -18.25 18.93 -9.42
N PRO A 177 -17.88 19.38 -10.63
CA PRO A 177 -17.41 18.60 -11.77
C PRO A 177 -15.92 18.20 -11.67
N PRO A 178 -15.53 17.03 -12.22
CA PRO A 178 -14.13 16.59 -12.33
C PRO A 178 -13.45 17.18 -13.58
N VAL A 179 -12.17 16.84 -13.80
CA VAL A 179 -11.51 17.07 -15.10
C VAL A 179 -12.03 16.03 -16.09
N GLU A 180 -12.48 16.47 -17.25
CA GLU A 180 -13.12 15.64 -18.27
C GLU A 180 -12.29 15.62 -19.55
N PHE A 181 -12.14 14.44 -20.14
CA PHE A 181 -11.44 14.19 -21.39
C PHE A 181 -12.42 13.57 -22.38
N SER A 182 -12.47 14.10 -23.60
CA SER A 182 -13.31 13.57 -24.67
C SER A 182 -12.44 13.00 -25.79
N PHE A 183 -12.68 11.74 -26.13
CA PHE A 183 -12.02 11.01 -27.21
C PHE A 183 -13.04 10.10 -27.90
N ASP A 184 -13.17 10.22 -29.22
CA ASP A 184 -14.07 9.40 -30.06
C ASP A 184 -15.52 9.34 -29.53
N ASP A 185 -16.11 10.51 -29.26
CA ASP A 185 -17.45 10.71 -28.69
C ASP A 185 -17.69 10.06 -27.31
N LYS A 186 -16.65 9.55 -26.66
CA LYS A 186 -16.69 9.07 -25.26
C LYS A 186 -16.08 10.11 -24.33
N GLU A 187 -16.64 10.20 -23.13
CA GLU A 187 -16.16 11.06 -22.05
C GLU A 187 -15.51 10.22 -20.95
N TYR A 188 -14.36 10.69 -20.48
CA TYR A 188 -13.58 10.09 -19.42
C TYR A 188 -13.27 11.14 -18.37
N GLU A 189 -13.39 10.80 -17.10
CA GLU A 189 -13.30 11.76 -16.00
C GLU A 189 -12.20 11.38 -15.02
N LYS A 190 -11.54 12.39 -14.46
CA LYS A 190 -10.54 12.24 -13.40
C LYS A 190 -10.73 13.30 -12.33
N GLU A 191 -11.03 12.83 -11.12
CA GLU A 191 -11.06 13.66 -9.91
C GLU A 191 -9.64 14.13 -9.54
N VAL A 192 -9.54 15.34 -8.99
CA VAL A 192 -8.28 15.86 -8.41
C VAL A 192 -8.55 16.67 -7.16
N ILE A 193 -7.64 16.57 -6.17
CA ILE A 193 -7.65 17.41 -4.97
C ILE A 193 -6.40 18.27 -4.99
N ILE A 194 -6.61 19.59 -4.89
CA ILE A 194 -5.54 20.58 -4.75
C ILE A 194 -5.63 21.15 -3.34
N THR A 195 -4.62 20.88 -2.52
CA THR A 195 -4.67 21.18 -1.08
C THR A 195 -3.29 21.47 -0.51
N SER A 196 -3.25 22.25 0.57
CA SER A 196 -2.06 22.41 1.41
C SER A 196 -1.99 21.35 2.52
N GLY A 197 -2.99 20.46 2.60
CA GLY A 197 -3.08 19.37 3.56
C GLY A 197 -2.27 18.14 3.13
N LYS A 198 -2.85 16.94 3.26
CA LYS A 198 -2.22 15.67 2.84
C LYS A 198 -3.11 14.82 1.94
N GLU A 199 -4.33 15.28 1.72
CA GLU A 199 -5.34 14.57 0.97
C GLU A 199 -4.97 14.57 -0.52
N TYR A 200 -5.20 13.44 -1.18
CA TYR A 200 -5.08 13.30 -2.62
C TYR A 200 -6.06 12.23 -3.10
N VAL A 201 -6.44 12.33 -4.38
CA VAL A 201 -7.08 11.21 -5.09
C VAL A 201 -5.98 10.25 -5.55
N GLU A 202 -6.29 8.96 -5.62
CA GLU A 202 -5.36 7.97 -6.18
C GLU A 202 -4.84 8.46 -7.54
N PRO A 203 -3.51 8.61 -7.73
CA PRO A 203 -2.98 9.26 -8.92
C PRO A 203 -3.35 8.54 -10.22
N VAL A 204 -3.46 7.21 -10.18
CA VAL A 204 -3.80 6.38 -11.35
C VAL A 204 -5.26 5.93 -11.28
N LYS A 205 -6.08 6.30 -12.27
CA LYS A 205 -7.43 5.74 -12.48
C LYS A 205 -7.35 4.83 -13.71
N ARG A 206 -7.43 3.52 -13.50
CA ARG A 206 -7.51 2.55 -14.60
C ARG A 206 -8.90 2.57 -15.20
N ILE A 207 -8.98 2.46 -16.51
CA ILE A 207 -10.22 2.49 -17.28
C ILE A 207 -10.33 1.13 -17.98
N SER A 208 -11.52 0.56 -17.95
CA SER A 208 -11.82 -0.72 -18.62
C SER A 208 -12.53 -0.42 -19.93
N ASP A 209 -11.82 0.17 -20.89
CA ASP A 209 -12.33 0.56 -22.21
C ASP A 209 -11.29 0.26 -23.30
N ASP A 210 -11.73 0.02 -24.53
CA ASP A 210 -10.86 -0.40 -25.64
C ASP A 210 -9.94 0.74 -26.17
N ASN A 211 -10.13 1.98 -25.72
CA ASN A 211 -9.36 3.14 -26.19
C ASN A 211 -8.32 3.63 -25.19
N ILE A 212 -8.68 3.73 -23.91
CA ILE A 212 -7.85 4.31 -22.85
C ILE A 212 -7.64 3.28 -21.73
N GLU A 213 -6.38 2.99 -21.44
CA GLU A 213 -5.97 2.11 -20.34
C GLU A 213 -6.07 2.82 -18.98
N SER A 214 -5.60 4.07 -18.92
CA SER A 214 -5.48 4.78 -17.65
C SER A 214 -5.39 6.30 -17.78
N ILE A 215 -5.80 6.99 -16.71
CA ILE A 215 -5.52 8.41 -16.50
C ILE A 215 -4.68 8.56 -15.23
N THR A 216 -3.46 9.10 -15.40
CA THR A 216 -2.46 9.25 -14.34
C THR A 216 -2.19 10.72 -14.05
N THR A 217 -2.42 11.14 -12.80
CA THR A 217 -2.04 12.47 -12.29
C THR A 217 -0.61 12.45 -11.76
N SER A 218 0.15 13.53 -11.98
CA SER A 218 1.59 13.62 -11.66
C SER A 218 1.94 13.84 -10.19
N ASN A 219 1.26 13.16 -9.26
CA ASN A 219 1.61 13.25 -7.84
C ASN A 219 2.98 12.64 -7.56
N GLU A 220 3.82 13.38 -6.84
CA GLU A 220 5.13 12.87 -6.41
C GLU A 220 4.99 11.79 -5.32
N LYS A 221 5.85 10.77 -5.34
CA LYS A 221 5.87 9.76 -4.27
C LYS A 221 6.39 10.39 -2.97
N ASN A 222 5.68 10.14 -1.87
CA ASN A 222 6.10 10.63 -0.57
C ASN A 222 7.25 9.76 -0.02
N VAL A 223 8.41 10.40 0.19
CA VAL A 223 9.59 9.75 0.76
C VAL A 223 9.57 9.90 2.28
N VAL A 224 9.43 8.79 2.98
CA VAL A 224 9.31 8.75 4.44
C VAL A 224 10.68 8.69 5.11
N MET A 225 11.62 7.96 4.50
CA MET A 225 12.96 7.76 5.04
C MET A 225 13.97 7.57 3.91
N ASN A 226 15.21 7.98 4.14
CA ASN A 226 16.33 7.69 3.25
C ASN A 226 17.38 6.88 4.01
N LEU A 227 17.61 5.64 3.60
CA LEU A 227 18.61 4.76 4.20
C LEU A 227 19.70 4.45 3.19
N PHE A 228 20.92 4.96 3.42
CA PHE A 228 22.08 4.72 2.55
C PHE A 228 21.82 5.05 1.07
N GLY A 229 21.05 6.10 0.79
CA GLY A 229 20.67 6.51 -0.57
C GLY A 229 19.38 5.88 -1.07
N TRP A 230 18.82 4.89 -0.36
CA TRP A 230 17.54 4.30 -0.70
C TRP A 230 16.38 5.13 -0.15
N LYS A 231 15.68 5.83 -1.06
CA LYS A 231 14.46 6.59 -0.77
C LYS A 231 13.27 5.65 -0.60
N LEU A 232 12.84 5.46 0.64
CA LEU A 232 11.75 4.57 1.02
C LEU A 232 10.46 5.34 1.22
N GLY A 233 9.38 4.86 0.57
CA GLY A 233 8.02 5.29 0.88
C GLY A 233 7.51 4.71 2.19
N TRP A 234 6.21 4.91 2.46
CA TRP A 234 5.56 4.44 3.69
C TRP A 234 5.68 2.93 3.89
N LEU A 235 5.45 2.12 2.84
CA LEU A 235 5.42 0.66 2.95
C LEU A 235 6.81 0.10 3.31
N GLY A 236 7.86 0.55 2.62
CA GLY A 236 9.23 0.12 2.88
C GLY A 236 9.69 0.54 4.28
N SER A 237 9.41 1.78 4.67
CA SER A 237 9.70 2.28 6.02
C SER A 237 8.95 1.49 7.09
N TYR A 238 7.67 1.18 6.82
CA TYR A 238 6.85 0.38 7.72
C TYR A 238 7.45 -1.02 7.94
N ILE A 239 7.89 -1.70 6.88
CA ILE A 239 8.45 -3.07 6.98
C ILE A 239 9.68 -3.08 7.88
N ILE A 240 10.56 -2.09 7.75
CA ILE A 240 11.78 -1.98 8.56
C ILE A 240 11.42 -1.78 10.04
N PHE A 241 10.57 -0.81 10.34
CA PHE A 241 10.15 -0.54 11.72
C PHE A 241 9.37 -1.72 12.32
N ALA A 242 8.46 -2.32 11.55
CA ALA A 242 7.65 -3.44 12.01
C ALA A 242 8.51 -4.66 12.33
N LEU A 243 9.60 -4.91 11.60
CA LEU A 243 10.54 -5.98 11.93
C LEU A 243 11.19 -5.74 13.30
N VAL A 244 11.69 -4.53 13.55
CA VAL A 244 12.32 -4.16 14.82
C VAL A 244 11.31 -4.26 15.97
N PHE A 245 10.13 -3.67 15.82
CA PHE A 245 9.09 -3.69 16.84
C PHE A 245 8.55 -5.09 17.10
N SER A 246 8.29 -5.89 16.06
CA SER A 246 7.83 -7.28 16.20
C SER A 246 8.82 -8.13 16.98
N LEU A 247 10.12 -8.02 16.71
CA LEU A 247 11.15 -8.73 17.47
C LEU A 247 11.16 -8.32 18.95
N ALA A 248 11.13 -7.01 19.23
CA ALA A 248 11.12 -6.48 20.59
C ALA A 248 9.86 -6.91 21.35
N LEU A 249 8.68 -6.73 20.74
CA LEU A 249 7.38 -7.03 21.33
C LEU A 249 7.18 -8.53 21.58
N ARG A 250 7.57 -9.39 20.63
CA ARG A 250 7.50 -10.85 20.82
C ARG A 250 8.38 -11.31 21.97
N LYS A 251 9.60 -10.76 22.07
CA LYS A 251 10.51 -11.06 23.18
C LYS A 251 9.93 -10.60 24.52
N LEU A 252 9.44 -9.37 24.59
CA LEU A 252 8.86 -8.78 25.81
C LEU A 252 7.62 -9.57 26.28
N MET A 253 6.74 -9.93 25.34
CA MET A 253 5.48 -10.60 25.64
C MET A 253 5.55 -12.13 25.68
N LYS A 254 6.75 -12.71 25.48
CA LYS A 254 7.00 -14.16 25.41
C LYS A 254 6.08 -14.86 24.39
N VAL A 255 6.02 -14.31 23.18
CA VAL A 255 5.27 -14.88 22.05
C VAL A 255 6.22 -15.71 21.20
N TYR A 256 5.89 -16.99 20.99
CA TYR A 256 6.80 -17.99 20.41
C TYR A 256 6.54 -18.29 18.94
#